data_AF-A0A3B8VJ14-F1
#
_entry.id   AF-A0A3B8VJ14-F1
#
_cell.length_a   1.000
_cell.length_b   1.000
_cell.length_c   1.000
_cell.angle_alpha   90.00
_cell.angle_beta   90.00
_cell.angle_gamma   90.00
#
_symmetry.space_group_name_H-M   'P 1'
#
loop_
_entity.id
_entity.type
_entity.pdbx_description
1 polymer ?
#
loop_
_entity_poly.entity_id
_entity_poly.type
_entity_poly.pdbx_seq_one_letter_code
_entity_poly.pdbx_strand_id
1 'polypeptide(L)'
;MIFDGHAYTFPPLNGPGGFSDPDALRRHLQQAIAVHHQPELRAKDRAPGDNTALIDMDDWPSLDSLKPSDFRIAENGRFEWTSEGETYFKQYFPPSVIDMSYPANRLVAEMDYAGVDKALLHRTPYLGVGNDFIADCIAQYPDRLTGLAHAREWLTHADPDGSIATVERAVNEQGLSGLHFLPPQLDLYGYDGPWDAPEFLPFWDGVASLRIPVFFSLKERRPPVMESYLQEVATLVRWMERYPDV
;
A
#
# COMPACT_ATOMS: atom_id res chain seq x y z
N MET A 1 3.07 -4.79 -28.09
CA MET A 1 3.07 -5.16 -26.68
C MET A 1 2.83 -3.90 -25.86
N ILE A 2 1.69 -3.79 -25.21
CA ILE A 2 1.35 -2.76 -24.23
C ILE A 2 1.62 -3.33 -22.84
N PHE A 3 2.49 -2.67 -22.09
CA PHE A 3 2.81 -3.03 -20.71
C PHE A 3 2.22 -1.98 -19.77
N ASP A 4 1.34 -2.39 -18.88
CA ASP A 4 0.87 -1.55 -17.79
C ASP A 4 1.89 -1.58 -16.64
N GLY A 5 2.58 -0.45 -16.46
CA GLY A 5 3.59 -0.31 -15.42
C GLY A 5 3.03 -0.17 -14.01
N HIS A 6 1.71 -0.06 -13.83
CA HIS A 6 1.09 0.18 -12.53
C HIS A 6 -0.33 -0.39 -12.42
N ALA A 7 -0.44 -1.68 -12.06
CA ALA A 7 -1.70 -2.34 -11.79
C ALA A 7 -1.76 -2.85 -10.34
N TYR A 8 -2.98 -3.17 -9.88
CA TYR A 8 -3.21 -3.79 -8.58
C TYR A 8 -4.05 -5.05 -8.70
N THR A 9 -3.76 -5.98 -7.80
CA THR A 9 -4.65 -7.07 -7.39
C THR A 9 -4.66 -7.10 -5.87
N PHE A 10 -5.76 -7.49 -5.25
CA PHE A 10 -5.84 -7.57 -3.80
C PHE A 10 -6.76 -8.71 -3.32
N PRO A 11 -6.43 -9.37 -2.20
CA PRO A 11 -7.28 -10.36 -1.57
C PRO A 11 -8.56 -9.69 -1.03
N PRO A 12 -9.56 -10.47 -0.60
CA PRO A 12 -10.71 -9.90 0.11
C PRO A 12 -10.29 -9.00 1.27
N LEU A 13 -10.72 -7.74 1.25
CA LEU A 13 -10.33 -6.72 2.25
C LEU A 13 -11.01 -6.90 3.62
N ASN A 14 -11.95 -7.85 3.72
CA ASN A 14 -12.52 -8.31 4.99
C ASN A 14 -11.68 -9.42 5.66
N GLY A 15 -10.61 -9.88 5.00
CA GLY A 15 -9.65 -10.84 5.54
C GLY A 15 -8.46 -10.17 6.23
N PRO A 16 -7.44 -10.95 6.61
CA PRO A 16 -6.28 -10.44 7.36
C PRO A 16 -5.29 -9.63 6.49
N GLY A 17 -5.38 -9.68 5.16
CA GLY A 17 -4.44 -8.97 4.26
C GLY A 17 -2.96 -9.32 4.48
N GLY A 18 -2.65 -10.47 5.09
CA GLY A 18 -1.28 -10.86 5.44
C GLY A 18 -0.78 -10.30 6.78
N PHE A 19 -1.63 -9.64 7.58
CA PHE A 19 -1.34 -9.31 8.97
C PHE A 19 -1.64 -10.50 9.90
N SER A 20 -0.88 -10.61 10.99
CA SER A 20 -1.15 -11.58 12.06
C SER A 20 -2.26 -11.09 13.01
N ASP A 21 -2.33 -9.78 13.23
CA ASP A 21 -3.43 -9.13 13.94
C ASP A 21 -4.63 -8.96 12.99
N PRO A 22 -5.80 -9.54 13.29
CA PRO A 22 -6.99 -9.42 12.45
C PRO A 22 -7.51 -7.99 12.32
N ASP A 23 -7.19 -7.07 13.23
CA ASP A 23 -7.64 -5.66 13.15
C ASP A 23 -6.68 -4.77 12.33
N ALA A 24 -5.45 -5.22 12.10
CA ALA A 24 -4.41 -4.37 11.52
C ALA A 24 -4.76 -3.91 10.09
N LEU A 25 -5.31 -4.78 9.24
CA LEU A 25 -5.75 -4.36 7.89
C LEU A 25 -6.87 -3.33 7.97
N ARG A 26 -7.84 -3.52 8.87
CA ARG A 26 -8.96 -2.59 9.07
C ARG A 26 -8.44 -1.21 9.45
N ARG A 27 -7.43 -1.11 10.34
CA ARG A 27 -6.79 0.18 10.70
C ARG A 27 -6.14 0.86 9.50
N HIS A 28 -5.38 0.14 8.67
CA HIS A 28 -4.80 0.71 7.45
C HIS A 28 -5.87 1.17 6.46
N LEU A 29 -6.95 0.41 6.29
CA LEU A 29 -8.09 0.80 5.46
C LEU A 29 -8.78 2.04 6.01
N GLN A 30 -9.07 2.09 7.31
CA GLN A 30 -9.69 3.26 7.95
C GLN A 30 -8.83 4.50 7.73
N GLN A 31 -7.52 4.38 7.95
CA GLN A 31 -6.55 5.44 7.70
C GLN A 31 -6.59 5.90 6.25
N ALA A 32 -6.42 4.97 5.30
CA ALA A 32 -6.37 5.27 3.88
C ALA A 32 -7.65 5.95 3.40
N ILE A 33 -8.81 5.46 3.84
CA ILE A 33 -10.12 6.03 3.49
C ILE A 33 -10.33 7.39 4.14
N ALA A 34 -9.93 7.58 5.39
CA ALA A 34 -10.10 8.85 6.09
C ALA A 34 -9.34 9.99 5.40
N VAL A 35 -8.13 9.75 4.88
CA VAL A 35 -7.30 10.79 4.26
C VAL A 35 -7.42 10.87 2.73
N HIS A 36 -8.21 9.99 2.11
CA HIS A 36 -8.34 9.97 0.65
C HIS A 36 -9.23 11.09 0.13
N HIS A 37 -8.89 11.64 -1.04
CA HIS A 37 -9.59 12.76 -1.68
C HIS A 37 -11.03 12.47 -2.16
N GLN A 38 -11.44 11.19 -2.23
CA GLN A 38 -12.82 10.85 -2.62
C GLN A 38 -13.80 11.35 -1.56
N PRO A 39 -14.98 11.86 -1.96
CA PRO A 39 -15.89 12.52 -1.04
C PRO A 39 -16.54 11.55 -0.06
N GLU A 40 -16.72 12.01 1.17
CA GLU A 40 -17.58 11.42 2.17
C GLU A 40 -19.03 11.87 1.93
N LEU A 41 -19.95 10.91 1.80
CA LEU A 41 -21.34 11.19 1.49
C LEU A 41 -22.26 10.49 2.49
N ARG A 42 -23.28 11.20 2.95
CA ARG A 42 -24.33 10.60 3.78
C ARG A 42 -25.16 9.61 2.95
N ALA A 43 -25.40 8.42 3.48
CA ALA A 43 -26.03 7.34 2.72
C ALA A 43 -27.47 7.66 2.25
N LYS A 44 -28.25 8.37 3.06
CA LYS A 44 -29.69 8.60 2.80
C LYS A 44 -29.96 9.57 1.63
N ASP A 45 -29.12 10.58 1.44
CA ASP A 45 -29.38 11.68 0.50
C ASP A 45 -28.13 12.22 -0.20
N ARG A 46 -26.95 11.63 0.07
CA ARG A 46 -25.65 12.01 -0.50
C ARG A 46 -25.23 13.44 -0.20
N ALA A 47 -25.75 14.04 0.88
CA ALA A 47 -25.19 15.29 1.37
C ALA A 47 -23.71 15.08 1.75
N PRO A 48 -22.83 16.08 1.52
CA PRO A 48 -21.44 16.01 1.94
C PRO A 48 -21.33 15.73 3.44
N GLY A 49 -20.38 14.86 3.80
CA GLY A 49 -19.95 14.63 5.17
C GLY A 49 -18.51 15.09 5.37
N ASP A 50 -17.89 14.61 6.44
CA ASP A 50 -16.47 14.75 6.70
C ASP A 50 -15.89 13.45 7.28
N ASN A 51 -14.58 13.46 7.52
CA ASN A 51 -13.80 12.34 8.03
C ASN A 51 -13.50 12.44 9.53
N THR A 52 -14.07 13.41 10.25
CA THR A 52 -13.71 13.72 11.65
C THR A 52 -14.07 12.59 12.62
N ALA A 53 -14.99 11.71 12.23
CA ALA A 53 -15.35 10.49 12.97
C ALA A 53 -14.32 9.35 12.80
N LEU A 54 -13.48 9.40 11.77
CA LEU A 54 -12.53 8.32 11.45
C LEU A 54 -11.13 8.60 11.97
N ILE A 55 -10.69 9.86 11.97
CA ILE A 55 -9.31 10.23 12.25
C ILE A 55 -9.23 11.59 12.93
N ASP A 56 -8.24 11.76 13.79
CA ASP A 56 -7.78 13.06 14.25
C ASP A 56 -6.71 13.60 13.30
N MET A 57 -7.02 14.70 12.60
CA MET A 57 -6.11 15.29 11.63
C MET A 57 -5.00 16.12 12.29
N ASP A 58 -5.16 16.51 13.56
CA ASP A 58 -4.13 17.25 14.28
C ASP A 58 -2.95 16.34 14.68
N ASP A 59 -3.22 15.05 14.86
CA ASP A 59 -2.24 14.01 15.23
C ASP A 59 -1.76 13.17 14.02
N TRP A 60 -2.24 13.46 12.80
CA TRP A 60 -1.82 12.77 11.55
C TRP A 60 -0.30 13.00 11.30
N PRO A 61 0.51 11.98 10.89
CA PRO A 61 0.11 10.81 10.11
C PRO A 61 0.12 9.42 10.78
N SER A 62 0.20 9.32 12.11
CA SER A 62 0.25 8.01 12.78
C SER A 62 -1.05 7.21 12.64
N LEU A 63 -0.97 5.87 12.74
CA LEU A 63 -2.16 5.03 12.95
C LEU A 63 -2.80 5.21 14.33
N ASP A 64 -2.10 5.86 15.26
CA ASP A 64 -2.62 6.20 16.58
C ASP A 64 -3.59 7.40 16.54
N SER A 65 -3.59 8.16 15.45
CA SER A 65 -4.54 9.25 15.18
C SER A 65 -5.93 8.71 14.79
N LEU A 66 -6.08 7.39 14.61
CA LEU A 66 -7.38 6.78 14.29
C LEU A 66 -8.33 6.83 15.47
N LYS A 67 -9.55 7.31 15.22
CA LYS A 67 -10.61 7.31 16.23
C LYS A 67 -11.30 5.95 16.26
N PRO A 68 -11.71 5.47 17.45
CA PRO A 68 -12.63 4.35 17.55
C PRO A 68 -13.92 4.67 16.77
N SER A 69 -14.26 3.83 15.80
CA SER A 69 -15.45 3.98 14.95
C SER A 69 -15.99 2.61 14.55
N ASP A 70 -17.21 2.57 14.03
CA ASP A 70 -17.82 1.39 13.38
C ASP A 70 -17.40 1.25 11.91
N PHE A 71 -16.23 1.80 11.53
CA PHE A 71 -15.68 1.74 10.18
C PHE A 71 -15.69 0.30 9.67
N ARG A 72 -16.37 0.09 8.54
CA ARG A 72 -16.55 -1.22 7.91
C ARG A 72 -16.28 -1.19 6.43
N ILE A 73 -15.71 -2.29 5.98
CA ILE A 73 -15.62 -2.66 4.57
C ILE A 73 -17.01 -3.15 4.17
N ALA A 74 -17.73 -2.36 3.36
CA ALA A 74 -19.05 -2.71 2.87
C ALA A 74 -18.91 -3.54 1.57
N GLU A 75 -19.91 -3.51 0.69
CA GLU A 75 -19.87 -4.17 -0.61
C GLU A 75 -19.82 -3.12 -1.74
N ASN A 76 -19.63 -3.60 -2.97
CA ASN A 76 -19.71 -2.75 -4.18
C ASN A 76 -18.75 -1.55 -4.13
N GLY A 77 -17.52 -1.79 -3.69
CA GLY A 77 -16.45 -0.79 -3.65
C GLY A 77 -16.57 0.29 -2.57
N ARG A 78 -17.44 0.10 -1.57
CA ARG A 78 -17.73 1.09 -0.53
C ARG A 78 -17.11 0.77 0.82
N PHE A 79 -16.81 1.84 1.54
CA PHE A 79 -16.50 1.83 2.96
C PHE A 79 -17.51 2.70 3.68
N GLU A 80 -17.96 2.27 4.86
CA GLU A 80 -19.05 2.91 5.60
C GLU A 80 -18.69 3.10 7.07
N TRP A 81 -19.29 4.12 7.69
CA TRP A 81 -19.20 4.41 9.13
C TRP A 81 -20.42 5.22 9.56
N THR A 82 -20.61 5.34 10.87
CA THR A 82 -21.67 6.12 11.49
C THR A 82 -21.08 7.32 12.22
N SER A 83 -21.68 8.49 12.03
CA SER A 83 -21.37 9.71 12.77
C SER A 83 -22.66 10.42 13.14
N GLU A 84 -22.80 10.82 14.41
CA GLU A 84 -23.99 11.51 14.95
C GLU A 84 -25.33 10.82 14.62
N GLY A 85 -25.34 9.48 14.58
CA GLY A 85 -26.53 8.68 14.27
C GLY A 85 -26.87 8.55 12.78
N GLU A 86 -26.04 9.07 11.89
CA GLU A 86 -26.21 8.99 10.44
C GLU A 86 -25.10 8.11 9.82
N THR A 87 -25.45 7.31 8.81
CA THR A 87 -24.48 6.52 8.06
C THR A 87 -23.87 7.34 6.93
N TYR A 88 -22.55 7.31 6.85
CA TYR A 88 -21.74 7.89 5.78
C TYR A 88 -21.01 6.78 5.03
N PHE A 89 -20.66 7.08 3.78
CA PHE A 89 -19.85 6.19 2.96
C PHE A 89 -18.85 6.97 2.11
N LYS A 90 -17.78 6.28 1.72
CA LYS A 90 -16.86 6.69 0.65
C LYS A 90 -16.89 5.62 -0.43
N GLN A 91 -17.22 6.02 -1.66
CA GLN A 91 -17.08 5.15 -2.84
C GLN A 91 -15.61 5.22 -3.27
N TYR A 92 -14.85 4.16 -2.99
CA TYR A 92 -13.41 4.14 -3.24
C TYR A 92 -13.05 3.30 -4.45
N PHE A 93 -13.62 2.09 -4.57
CA PHE A 93 -13.48 1.27 -5.76
C PHE A 93 -14.70 1.39 -6.68
N PRO A 94 -14.62 0.94 -7.95
CA PRO A 94 -15.79 0.81 -8.80
C PRO A 94 -16.90 -0.04 -8.15
N PRO A 95 -18.19 0.25 -8.41
CA PRO A 95 -19.30 -0.56 -7.91
C PRO A 95 -19.27 -2.03 -8.33
N SER A 96 -18.51 -2.39 -9.38
CA SER A 96 -18.29 -3.77 -9.81
C SER A 96 -17.41 -4.59 -8.86
N VAL A 97 -16.72 -3.96 -7.91
CA VAL A 97 -15.95 -4.64 -6.86
C VAL A 97 -16.90 -5.06 -5.74
N ILE A 98 -17.79 -6.00 -6.05
CA ILE A 98 -18.93 -6.39 -5.19
C ILE A 98 -18.44 -6.95 -3.85
N ASP A 99 -17.48 -7.87 -3.90
CA ASP A 99 -16.96 -8.65 -2.76
C ASP A 99 -15.68 -8.05 -2.14
N MET A 100 -15.35 -6.79 -2.47
CA MET A 100 -14.15 -6.09 -1.98
C MET A 100 -12.86 -6.90 -2.18
N SER A 101 -12.78 -7.62 -3.30
CA SER A 101 -11.59 -8.33 -3.76
C SER A 101 -11.31 -8.00 -5.23
N TYR A 102 -10.05 -8.09 -5.64
CA TYR A 102 -9.67 -7.92 -7.04
C TYR A 102 -8.56 -8.92 -7.41
N PRO A 103 -8.93 -10.20 -7.62
CA PRO A 103 -7.98 -11.26 -7.97
C PRO A 103 -7.47 -11.14 -9.42
N ALA A 104 -6.39 -11.88 -9.71
CA ALA A 104 -5.70 -11.85 -11.01
C ALA A 104 -6.61 -12.02 -12.22
N ASN A 105 -7.61 -12.92 -12.16
CA ASN A 105 -8.51 -13.15 -13.28
C ASN A 105 -9.39 -11.93 -13.63
N ARG A 106 -9.71 -11.06 -12.66
CA ARG A 106 -10.44 -9.81 -12.93
C ARG A 106 -9.55 -8.81 -13.65
N LEU A 107 -8.32 -8.62 -13.16
CA LEU A 107 -7.35 -7.75 -13.83
C LEU A 107 -7.07 -8.24 -15.26
N VAL A 108 -6.82 -9.53 -15.46
CA VAL A 108 -6.54 -10.07 -16.80
C VAL A 108 -7.74 -9.90 -17.74
N ALA A 109 -8.97 -10.05 -17.26
CA ALA A 109 -10.15 -9.79 -18.08
C ALA A 109 -10.26 -8.30 -18.50
N GLU A 110 -9.93 -7.37 -17.60
CA GLU A 110 -9.86 -5.94 -17.95
C GLU A 110 -8.71 -5.63 -18.91
N MET A 111 -7.55 -6.27 -18.72
CA MET A 111 -6.42 -6.18 -19.64
C MET A 111 -6.80 -6.67 -21.04
N ASP A 112 -7.49 -7.81 -21.15
CA ASP A 112 -7.95 -8.36 -22.44
C ASP A 112 -8.92 -7.40 -23.14
N TYR A 113 -9.83 -6.78 -22.39
CA TYR A 113 -10.75 -5.77 -22.92
C TYR A 113 -10.01 -4.50 -23.38
N ALA A 114 -9.01 -4.05 -22.61
CA ALA A 114 -8.24 -2.83 -22.89
C ALA A 114 -7.11 -3.03 -23.92
N GLY A 115 -6.77 -4.28 -24.28
CA GLY A 115 -5.63 -4.59 -25.15
C GLY A 115 -4.27 -4.47 -24.46
N VAL A 116 -4.21 -4.69 -23.15
CA VAL A 116 -2.96 -4.71 -22.36
C VAL A 116 -2.36 -6.12 -22.35
N ASP A 117 -1.10 -6.24 -22.76
CA ASP A 117 -0.43 -7.53 -22.91
C ASP A 117 0.15 -8.04 -21.58
N LYS A 118 0.71 -7.15 -20.76
CA LYS A 118 1.34 -7.53 -19.48
C LYS A 118 1.25 -6.40 -18.45
N ALA A 119 1.19 -6.73 -17.16
CA ALA A 119 1.09 -5.74 -16.09
C ALA A 119 2.05 -6.00 -14.93
N LEU A 120 2.52 -4.91 -14.29
CA LEU A 120 3.27 -4.94 -13.05
C LEU A 120 2.36 -4.66 -11.84
N LEU A 121 2.31 -5.62 -10.91
CA LEU A 121 1.52 -5.51 -9.68
C LEU A 121 2.27 -4.70 -8.63
N HIS A 122 1.74 -3.52 -8.32
CA HIS A 122 2.22 -2.62 -7.28
C HIS A 122 1.66 -2.98 -5.90
N ARG A 123 2.26 -2.39 -4.86
CA ARG A 123 1.98 -2.71 -3.46
C ARG A 123 1.52 -1.47 -2.73
N THR A 124 0.60 -1.66 -1.79
CA THR A 124 0.23 -0.67 -0.80
C THR A 124 -0.37 -1.40 0.41
N PRO A 125 -0.02 -1.04 1.67
CA PRO A 125 -0.41 -1.83 2.85
C PRO A 125 -1.92 -2.02 3.04
N TYR A 126 -2.74 -1.02 2.68
CA TYR A 126 -4.20 -1.12 2.81
C TYR A 126 -4.85 -2.07 1.79
N LEU A 127 -4.10 -2.56 0.78
CA LEU A 127 -4.53 -3.63 -0.13
C LEU A 127 -3.94 -5.00 0.25
N GLY A 128 -3.24 -5.08 1.39
CA GLY A 128 -2.58 -6.28 1.88
C GLY A 128 -1.05 -6.21 1.80
N VAL A 129 -0.41 -6.74 2.84
CA VAL A 129 1.05 -6.77 3.02
C VAL A 129 1.67 -8.11 2.64
N GLY A 130 0.87 -9.17 2.48
CA GLY A 130 1.37 -10.52 2.18
C GLY A 130 1.92 -10.67 0.76
N ASN A 131 3.14 -11.18 0.61
CA ASN A 131 3.74 -11.50 -0.69
C ASN A 131 3.10 -12.73 -1.35
N ASP A 132 2.60 -13.69 -0.56
CA ASP A 132 2.02 -14.94 -1.05
C ASP A 132 0.84 -14.71 -2.01
N PHE A 133 -0.06 -13.77 -1.69
CA PHE A 133 -1.19 -13.46 -2.58
C PHE A 133 -0.75 -12.95 -3.97
N ILE A 134 0.28 -12.10 -4.01
CA ILE A 134 0.81 -11.57 -5.28
C ILE A 134 1.54 -12.69 -6.03
N ALA A 135 2.29 -13.53 -5.32
CA ALA A 135 2.92 -14.72 -5.88
C ALA A 135 1.89 -15.68 -6.52
N ASP A 136 0.77 -15.92 -5.84
CA ASP A 136 -0.33 -16.74 -6.37
C ASP A 136 -0.98 -16.10 -7.60
N CYS A 137 -1.11 -14.77 -7.63
CA CYS A 137 -1.63 -14.05 -8.79
C CYS A 137 -0.73 -14.19 -10.02
N ILE A 138 0.60 -14.03 -9.85
CA ILE A 138 1.55 -14.19 -10.97
C ILE A 138 1.64 -15.66 -11.41
N ALA A 139 1.55 -16.62 -10.50
CA ALA A 139 1.60 -18.04 -10.84
C ALA A 139 0.41 -18.50 -11.70
N GLN A 140 -0.76 -17.86 -11.52
CA GLN A 140 -1.93 -18.12 -12.37
C GLN A 140 -1.78 -17.58 -13.80
N TYR A 141 -1.01 -16.50 -13.98
CA TYR A 141 -0.85 -15.81 -15.27
C TYR A 141 0.60 -15.34 -15.51
N PRO A 142 1.59 -16.24 -15.56
CA PRO A 142 3.01 -15.88 -15.52
C PRO A 142 3.48 -15.09 -16.75
N ASP A 143 2.82 -15.27 -17.90
CA ASP A 143 3.12 -14.53 -19.13
C ASP A 143 2.47 -13.14 -19.15
N ARG A 144 1.47 -12.88 -18.29
CA ARG A 144 0.66 -11.65 -18.27
C ARG A 144 0.93 -10.78 -17.05
N LEU A 145 1.38 -11.35 -15.94
CA LEU A 145 1.55 -10.64 -14.68
C LEU A 145 2.98 -10.79 -14.16
N THR A 146 3.52 -9.71 -13.63
CA THR A 146 4.73 -9.67 -12.82
C THR A 146 4.43 -8.87 -11.56
N GLY A 147 5.13 -9.09 -10.45
CA GLY A 147 4.79 -8.46 -9.17
C GLY A 147 5.99 -7.96 -8.41
N LEU A 148 5.77 -6.88 -7.65
CA LEU A 148 6.75 -6.34 -6.72
C LEU A 148 6.57 -6.98 -5.33
N ALA A 149 7.69 -7.34 -4.70
CA ALA A 149 7.76 -7.68 -3.30
C ALA A 149 7.45 -6.47 -2.43
N HIS A 150 6.97 -6.75 -1.22
CA HIS A 150 6.77 -5.79 -0.16
C HIS A 150 7.52 -6.26 1.09
N ALA A 151 8.21 -5.34 1.73
CA ALA A 151 8.63 -5.46 3.12
C ALA A 151 7.85 -4.41 3.90
N ARG A 152 7.39 -4.75 5.10
CA ARG A 152 6.72 -3.80 5.99
C ARG A 152 7.72 -2.73 6.41
N GLU A 153 7.69 -1.57 5.76
CA GLU A 153 8.75 -0.56 5.85
C GLU A 153 9.00 -0.12 7.29
N TRP A 154 7.93 -0.04 8.08
CA TRP A 154 7.98 0.32 9.50
C TRP A 154 8.72 -0.68 10.39
N LEU A 155 8.96 -1.92 9.93
CA LEU A 155 9.79 -2.88 10.64
C LEU A 155 11.27 -2.77 10.24
N THR A 156 11.58 -2.19 9.07
CA THR A 156 12.93 -2.21 8.51
C THR A 156 13.95 -1.47 9.38
N HIS A 157 13.55 -0.39 10.04
CA HIS A 157 14.44 0.30 10.99
C HIS A 157 14.79 -0.56 12.21
N ALA A 158 13.82 -1.32 12.75
CA ALA A 158 14.00 -2.10 13.98
C ALA A 158 14.52 -3.53 13.73
N ASP A 159 14.23 -4.07 12.55
CA ASP A 159 14.57 -5.41 12.09
C ASP A 159 14.88 -5.38 10.58
N PRO A 160 16.04 -4.80 10.19
CA PRO A 160 16.45 -4.74 8.79
C PRO A 160 16.71 -6.14 8.22
N ASP A 161 17.27 -7.06 9.02
CA ASP A 161 17.59 -8.43 8.63
C ASP A 161 16.32 -9.26 8.33
N GLY A 162 15.29 -9.17 9.19
CA GLY A 162 13.99 -9.82 8.92
C GLY A 162 13.26 -9.20 7.73
N SER A 163 13.41 -7.89 7.53
CA SER A 163 12.84 -7.19 6.38
C SER A 163 13.48 -7.66 5.06
N ILE A 164 14.80 -7.78 4.99
CA ILE A 164 15.46 -8.28 3.78
C ILE A 164 15.16 -9.76 3.56
N ALA A 165 15.15 -10.60 4.60
CA ALA A 165 14.80 -12.02 4.46
C ALA A 165 13.40 -12.22 3.84
N THR A 166 12.46 -11.32 4.15
CA THR A 166 11.13 -11.31 3.53
C THR A 166 11.18 -11.03 2.03
N VAL A 167 12.03 -10.09 1.60
CA VAL A 167 12.22 -9.75 0.17
C VAL A 167 12.99 -10.86 -0.56
N GLU A 168 14.04 -11.40 0.05
CA GLU A 168 14.84 -12.51 -0.50
C GLU A 168 13.96 -13.71 -0.78
N ARG A 169 13.11 -14.12 0.17
CA ARG A 169 12.14 -15.20 -0.05
C ARG A 169 11.22 -14.85 -1.22
N ALA A 170 10.66 -13.65 -1.23
CA ALA A 170 9.71 -13.24 -2.26
C ALA A 170 10.31 -13.25 -3.68
N VAL A 171 11.57 -12.88 -3.82
CA VAL A 171 12.27 -12.88 -5.10
C VAL A 171 12.76 -14.28 -5.48
N ASN A 172 13.51 -14.93 -4.59
CA ASN A 172 14.22 -16.18 -4.90
C ASN A 172 13.31 -17.41 -4.92
N GLU A 173 12.24 -17.40 -4.12
CA GLU A 173 11.35 -18.56 -3.96
C GLU A 173 9.96 -18.32 -4.57
N GLN A 174 9.47 -17.08 -4.58
CA GLN A 174 8.08 -16.77 -4.99
C GLN A 174 7.95 -16.13 -6.37
N GLY A 175 9.07 -15.78 -7.02
CA GLY A 175 9.08 -15.24 -8.37
C GLY A 175 8.71 -13.75 -8.50
N LEU A 176 8.70 -12.99 -7.40
CA LEU A 176 8.52 -11.54 -7.48
C LEU A 176 9.78 -10.88 -8.07
N SER A 177 9.59 -9.86 -8.90
CA SER A 177 10.64 -9.37 -9.81
C SER A 177 11.22 -8.00 -9.45
N GLY A 178 10.89 -7.47 -8.27
CA GLY A 178 11.29 -6.14 -7.82
C GLY A 178 10.82 -5.87 -6.40
N LEU A 179 11.22 -4.75 -5.82
CA LEU A 179 10.72 -4.26 -4.54
C LEU A 179 9.88 -3.00 -4.77
N HIS A 180 8.74 -2.87 -4.09
CA HIS A 180 8.10 -1.57 -3.92
C HIS A 180 8.34 -1.10 -2.49
N PHE A 181 9.00 0.05 -2.33
CA PHE A 181 9.25 0.68 -1.04
C PHE A 181 8.43 1.96 -0.92
N LEU A 182 7.64 2.07 0.15
CA LEU A 182 6.74 3.19 0.40
C LEU A 182 7.16 3.94 1.68
N PRO A 183 8.08 4.92 1.60
CA PRO A 183 8.53 5.67 2.78
C PRO A 183 7.43 6.25 3.69
N PRO A 184 6.30 6.74 3.18
CA PRO A 184 5.24 7.27 4.06
C PRO A 184 4.61 6.26 5.01
N GLN A 185 4.81 4.97 4.78
CA GLN A 185 4.31 3.91 5.66
C GLN A 185 5.14 3.81 6.95
N LEU A 186 6.33 4.41 7.00
CA LEU A 186 7.13 4.55 8.21
C LEU A 186 6.43 5.45 9.25
N ASP A 187 5.82 6.55 8.79
CA ASP A 187 5.18 7.53 9.67
C ASP A 187 3.90 7.00 10.32
N LEU A 188 3.19 6.09 9.63
CA LEU A 188 2.05 5.36 10.20
C LEU A 188 2.39 4.64 11.51
N TYR A 189 3.67 4.34 11.71
CA TYR A 189 4.21 3.63 12.88
C TYR A 189 5.20 4.50 13.68
N GLY A 190 5.18 5.82 13.46
CA GLY A 190 5.91 6.79 14.26
C GLY A 190 7.41 6.92 13.96
N TYR A 191 7.92 6.34 12.87
CA TYR A 191 9.29 6.60 12.42
C TYR A 191 9.31 7.75 11.42
N ASP A 192 9.85 8.91 11.81
CA ASP A 192 9.95 10.11 10.98
C ASP A 192 11.36 10.39 10.43
N GLY A 193 12.30 9.46 10.69
CA GLY A 193 13.67 9.52 10.21
C GLY A 193 13.82 9.20 8.71
N PRO A 194 15.01 9.42 8.14
CA PRO A 194 15.26 9.12 6.75
C PRO A 194 15.42 7.61 6.54
N TRP A 195 14.84 7.09 5.47
CA TRP A 195 14.91 5.66 5.14
C TRP A 195 16.26 5.25 4.52
N ASP A 196 17.21 6.18 4.35
CA ASP A 196 18.61 5.92 3.97
C ASP A 196 19.59 5.97 5.17
N ALA A 197 19.05 6.04 6.40
CA ALA A 197 19.83 6.07 7.64
C ALA A 197 20.71 4.81 7.82
N PRO A 198 21.79 4.88 8.63
CA PRO A 198 22.69 3.73 8.86
C PRO A 198 21.98 2.44 9.27
N GLU A 199 20.87 2.53 10.00
CA GLU A 199 20.06 1.40 10.48
C GLU A 199 19.38 0.63 9.33
N PHE A 200 19.15 1.27 8.17
CA PHE A 200 18.60 0.63 6.98
C PHE A 200 19.67 -0.01 6.09
N LEU A 201 20.96 0.19 6.37
CA LEU A 201 22.04 -0.33 5.54
C LEU A 201 21.96 -1.85 5.32
N PRO A 202 21.74 -2.70 6.36
CA PRO A 202 21.66 -4.15 6.13
C PRO A 202 20.53 -4.52 5.16
N PHE A 203 19.39 -3.83 5.25
CA PHE A 203 18.28 -4.02 4.33
C PHE A 203 18.66 -3.64 2.90
N TRP A 204 19.22 -2.43 2.70
CA TRP A 204 19.54 -1.93 1.38
C TRP A 204 20.72 -2.65 0.72
N ASP A 205 21.76 -3.00 1.46
CA ASP A 205 22.87 -3.83 0.98
C ASP A 205 22.35 -5.19 0.48
N GLY A 206 21.41 -5.79 1.22
CA GLY A 206 20.72 -7.00 0.82
C GLY A 206 19.89 -6.84 -0.45
N VAL A 207 19.07 -5.78 -0.55
CA VAL A 207 18.30 -5.47 -1.76
C VAL A 207 19.21 -5.28 -2.97
N ALA A 208 20.34 -4.57 -2.81
CA ALA A 208 21.32 -4.37 -3.87
C ALA A 208 21.94 -5.69 -4.34
N SER A 209 22.18 -6.63 -3.42
CA SER A 209 22.73 -7.96 -3.73
C SER A 209 21.78 -8.81 -4.59
N LEU A 210 20.46 -8.58 -4.49
CA LEU A 210 19.44 -9.28 -5.27
C LEU A 210 19.40 -8.83 -6.74
N ARG A 211 19.97 -7.67 -7.08
CA ARG A 211 19.97 -7.09 -8.44
C ARG A 211 18.57 -6.98 -9.04
N ILE A 212 17.63 -6.54 -8.21
CA ILE A 212 16.25 -6.29 -8.58
C ILE A 212 15.99 -4.78 -8.67
N PRO A 213 15.07 -4.33 -9.52
CA PRO A 213 14.63 -2.94 -9.53
C PRO A 213 13.86 -2.60 -8.24
N VAL A 214 14.05 -1.36 -7.76
CA VAL A 214 13.30 -0.78 -6.64
C VAL A 214 12.38 0.32 -7.15
N PHE A 215 11.09 0.20 -6.81
CA PHE A 215 10.07 1.20 -7.09
C PHE A 215 9.79 1.99 -5.82
N PHE A 216 9.99 3.31 -5.87
CA PHE A 216 9.72 4.20 -4.76
C PHE A 216 8.40 4.96 -4.97
N SER A 217 7.53 4.94 -3.96
CA SER A 217 6.38 5.84 -3.88
C SER A 217 6.69 6.98 -2.91
N LEU A 218 7.40 7.99 -3.42
CA LEU A 218 7.77 9.20 -2.66
C LEU A 218 6.60 10.19 -2.63
N LYS A 219 6.37 10.76 -1.45
CA LYS A 219 5.53 11.95 -1.24
C LYS A 219 6.03 12.68 0.00
N GLU A 220 5.48 13.85 0.27
CA GLU A 220 5.63 14.48 1.58
C GLU A 220 5.19 13.52 2.69
N ARG A 221 5.95 13.53 3.78
CA ARG A 221 5.69 12.73 4.99
C ARG A 221 5.17 13.60 6.13
N ARG A 222 5.54 14.88 6.15
CA ARG A 222 5.13 15.86 7.17
C ARG A 222 5.02 17.29 6.64
N PRO A 223 4.28 18.18 7.33
CA PRO A 223 4.36 19.62 7.10
C PRO A 223 5.72 20.20 7.53
N PRO A 224 6.22 21.27 6.86
CA PRO A 224 5.71 21.85 5.63
C PRO A 224 5.88 20.93 4.40
N VAL A 225 4.82 20.78 3.60
CA VAL A 225 4.72 19.79 2.50
C VAL A 225 5.88 19.86 1.51
N MET A 226 6.22 21.05 1.02
CA MET A 226 7.28 21.23 0.01
C MET A 226 8.65 20.84 0.57
N GLU A 227 8.97 21.26 1.79
CA GLU A 227 10.26 20.96 2.43
C GLU A 227 10.40 19.47 2.71
N SER A 228 9.33 18.82 3.19
CA SER A 228 9.32 17.38 3.38
C SER A 228 9.48 16.61 2.07
N TYR A 229 8.83 17.03 0.99
CA TYR A 229 9.00 16.40 -0.32
C TYR A 229 10.43 16.55 -0.84
N LEU A 230 11.02 17.75 -0.75
CA LEU A 230 12.41 17.97 -1.15
C LEU A 230 13.40 17.15 -0.32
N GLN A 231 13.12 16.94 0.97
CA GLN A 231 13.93 16.06 1.82
C GLN A 231 13.84 14.60 1.36
N GLU A 232 12.67 14.10 0.97
CA GLU A 232 12.51 12.74 0.43
C GLU A 232 13.26 12.56 -0.89
N VAL A 233 13.24 13.58 -1.77
CA VAL A 233 14.05 13.58 -3.00
C VAL A 233 15.55 13.58 -2.67
N ALA A 234 15.99 14.39 -1.70
CA ALA A 234 17.39 14.40 -1.28
C ALA A 234 17.83 13.06 -0.68
N THR A 235 16.95 12.38 0.06
CA THR A 235 17.16 11.02 0.57
C THR A 235 17.30 10.02 -0.57
N LEU A 236 16.44 10.10 -1.59
CA LEU A 236 16.57 9.26 -2.78
C LEU A 236 17.89 9.48 -3.51
N VAL A 237 18.34 10.73 -3.68
CA VAL A 237 19.62 11.04 -4.33
C VAL A 237 20.79 10.40 -3.58
N ARG A 238 20.87 10.54 -2.25
CA ARG A 238 21.92 9.90 -1.44
C ARG A 238 21.86 8.38 -1.52
N TRP A 239 20.67 7.81 -1.55
CA TRP A 239 20.48 6.37 -1.72
C TRP A 239 20.99 5.91 -3.09
N MET A 240 20.67 6.62 -4.18
CA MET A 240 21.14 6.31 -5.53
C MET A 240 22.66 6.46 -5.67
N GLU A 241 23.26 7.46 -5.01
CA GLU A 241 24.72 7.62 -4.96
C GLU A 241 25.41 6.45 -4.24
N ARG A 242 24.75 5.88 -3.22
CA ARG A 242 25.24 4.71 -2.47
C ARG A 242 25.05 3.41 -3.25
N TYR A 243 23.95 3.28 -3.99
CA TYR A 243 23.57 2.08 -4.72
C TYR A 243 23.37 2.36 -6.22
N PRO A 244 24.45 2.73 -6.95
CA PRO A 244 24.34 3.18 -8.35
C PRO A 244 23.96 2.07 -9.35
N ASP A 245 24.07 0.81 -8.94
CA ASP A 245 23.80 -0.37 -9.78
C ASP A 245 22.43 -1.01 -9.51
N VAL A 246 21.60 -0.37 -8.67
CA VAL A 246 20.23 -0.81 -8.33
C VAL A 246 19.20 -0.05 -9.15
#